data_AF-U2RSM3-F1
#
_entry.id   AF-U2RSM3-F1
#
_cell.length_a   1.000
_cell.length_b   1.000
_cell.length_c   1.000
_cell.angle_alpha   90.00
_cell.angle_beta   90.00
_cell.angle_gamma   90.00
#
_symmetry.space_group_name_H-M   'P 1'
#
loop_
_entity.id
_entity.type
_entity.pdbx_description
1 polymer ?
#
loop_
_entity_poly.entity_id
_entity_poly.type
_entity_poly.pdbx_seq_one_letter_code
_entity_poly.pdbx_strand_id
1 'polypeptide(L)'
;MALIGRERRAAFGTRLIFEGLVNAQGDKVGAIVHDLGATNVLSFSVRPVDGDLVEVSSRIECKNANPFTWTHALTRVDDRLHDLERTPDMPDPCVPGRTEYAIATYLADKPEHAPIACTMIDEITGGRHRAVFTWTGPGTITWTLDGALRRRYTVASERIVSSEQGALTAVLAADEDDLLSDIAPAIRYRVIDFMKDANRR
;
A
#
# COMPACT_ATOMS: atom_id res chain seq x y z
N MET A 1 28.83 -16.08 17.12
CA MET A 1 27.65 -15.54 17.83
C MET A 1 26.78 -14.85 16.80
N ALA A 2 25.70 -15.49 16.38
CA ALA A 2 24.78 -14.95 15.38
C ALA A 2 23.93 -13.84 16.02
N LEU A 3 23.93 -12.66 15.40
CA LEU A 3 23.12 -11.52 15.82
C LEU A 3 21.64 -11.89 15.72
N ILE A 4 21.01 -12.03 16.87
CA ILE A 4 19.57 -12.30 17.03
C ILE A 4 18.82 -11.05 16.54
N GLY A 5 17.85 -11.24 15.66
CA GLY A 5 17.15 -10.22 14.86
C GLY A 5 16.26 -9.21 15.63
N ARG A 6 16.65 -8.77 16.82
CA ARG A 6 15.93 -7.78 17.63
C ARG A 6 16.42 -6.34 17.50
N GLU A 7 17.55 -6.07 16.86
CA GLU A 7 18.18 -4.72 16.89
C GLU A 7 18.22 -3.98 15.54
N ARG A 8 17.16 -4.07 14.72
CA ARG A 8 17.04 -3.31 13.44
C ARG A 8 15.80 -2.39 13.33
N ARG A 9 15.02 -2.23 14.41
CA ARG A 9 13.65 -1.65 14.37
C ARG A 9 13.58 -0.24 14.97
N ALA A 10 13.85 0.81 14.19
CA ALA A 10 13.77 2.18 14.73
C ALA A 10 13.19 3.25 13.80
N ALA A 11 12.40 2.90 12.77
CA ALA A 11 11.64 3.92 12.03
C ALA A 11 10.12 3.65 11.88
N PHE A 12 9.66 2.39 11.80
CA PHE A 12 8.23 2.11 11.55
C PHE A 12 7.56 1.09 12.48
N GLY A 13 8.26 0.52 13.46
CA GLY A 13 7.71 -0.63 14.21
C GLY A 13 7.28 -1.76 13.26
N THR A 14 6.48 -2.69 13.75
CA THR A 14 5.68 -3.59 12.90
C THR A 14 4.23 -3.23 13.15
N ARG A 15 3.49 -2.84 12.11
CA ARG A 15 2.10 -2.39 12.23
C ARG A 15 1.23 -3.05 11.16
N LEU A 16 0.19 -3.73 11.61
CA LEU A 16 -0.93 -4.13 10.77
C LEU A 16 -1.93 -2.99 10.68
N ILE A 17 -2.38 -2.71 9.46
CA ILE A 17 -3.40 -1.72 9.17
C ILE A 17 -4.48 -2.40 8.32
N PHE A 18 -5.72 -2.22 8.74
CA PHE A 18 -6.90 -2.79 8.12
C PHE A 18 -7.72 -1.66 7.51
N GLU A 19 -8.08 -1.77 6.23
CA GLU A 19 -8.97 -0.82 5.58
C GLU A 19 -10.13 -1.55 4.89
N GLY A 20 -11.36 -1.19 5.26
CA GLY A 20 -12.57 -1.61 4.54
C GLY A 20 -12.74 -0.76 3.29
N LEU A 21 -13.00 -1.39 2.14
CA LEU A 21 -13.24 -0.69 0.90
C LEU A 21 -14.74 -0.51 0.69
N VAL A 22 -15.20 0.72 0.60
CA VAL A 22 -16.61 1.07 0.33
C VAL A 22 -16.80 1.62 -1.08
N ASN A 23 -17.95 1.32 -1.68
CA ASN A 23 -18.40 1.91 -2.94
C ASN A 23 -19.03 3.30 -2.72
N ALA A 24 -19.48 3.94 -3.80
CA ALA A 24 -20.16 5.25 -3.74
C ALA A 24 -21.49 5.22 -2.95
N GLN A 25 -22.09 4.05 -2.77
CA GLN A 25 -23.33 3.83 -2.00
C GLN A 25 -23.05 3.64 -0.49
N GLY A 26 -21.78 3.47 -0.11
CA GLY A 26 -21.36 3.20 1.27
C GLY A 26 -21.31 1.70 1.63
N ASP A 27 -21.58 0.81 0.68
CA ASP A 27 -21.51 -0.63 0.92
C ASP A 27 -20.05 -1.08 0.95
N LYS A 28 -19.73 -1.96 1.89
CA LYS A 28 -18.41 -2.59 1.98
C LYS A 28 -18.26 -3.65 0.90
N VAL A 29 -17.45 -3.34 -0.10
CA VAL A 29 -17.24 -4.18 -1.27
C VAL A 29 -15.88 -4.87 -1.26
N GLY A 30 -14.95 -4.49 -0.38
CA GLY A 30 -13.62 -5.06 -0.38
C GLY A 30 -12.85 -4.82 0.91
N ALA A 31 -11.62 -5.31 0.94
CA ALA A 31 -10.71 -5.19 2.06
C ALA A 31 -9.29 -4.94 1.58
N ILE A 32 -8.54 -4.17 2.36
CA ILE A 32 -7.12 -3.93 2.18
C ILE A 32 -6.41 -4.19 3.50
N VAL A 33 -5.28 -4.87 3.46
CA VAL A 33 -4.43 -5.12 4.62
C VAL A 33 -3.01 -4.67 4.29
N HIS A 34 -2.43 -3.87 5.18
CA HIS A 34 -1.03 -3.49 5.12
C HIS A 34 -0.29 -4.03 6.34
N ASP A 35 0.79 -4.77 6.11
CA ASP A 35 1.80 -5.10 7.12
C ASP A 35 3.03 -4.24 6.86
N LEU A 36 3.19 -3.21 7.70
CA LEU A 36 4.26 -2.23 7.64
C LEU A 36 5.34 -2.60 8.64
N GLY A 37 6.48 -3.08 8.15
CA GLY A 37 7.70 -3.29 8.92
C GLY A 37 8.74 -2.19 8.71
N ALA A 38 9.80 -2.21 9.52
CA ALA A 38 10.88 -1.23 9.45
C ALA A 38 11.61 -1.16 8.09
N THR A 39 11.65 -2.28 7.36
CA THR A 39 12.34 -2.41 6.07
C THR A 39 11.53 -3.21 5.05
N ASN A 40 10.27 -3.53 5.34
CA ASN A 40 9.41 -4.30 4.43
C ASN A 40 7.99 -3.79 4.53
N VAL A 41 7.29 -3.74 3.41
CA VAL A 41 5.87 -3.44 3.33
C VAL A 41 5.20 -4.54 2.52
N LEU A 42 4.28 -5.27 3.15
CA LEU A 42 3.40 -6.20 2.47
C LEU A 42 2.01 -5.56 2.41
N SER A 43 1.44 -5.47 1.22
CA SER A 43 0.09 -4.94 1.05
C SER A 43 -0.75 -5.92 0.26
N PHE A 44 -2.01 -6.04 0.65
CA PHE A 44 -3.00 -6.89 0.02
C PHE A 44 -4.28 -6.11 -0.18
N SER A 45 -4.91 -6.22 -1.35
CA SER A 45 -6.21 -5.63 -1.64
C SER A 45 -7.06 -6.63 -2.38
N VAL A 46 -8.27 -6.87 -1.90
CA VAL A 46 -9.26 -7.72 -2.56
C VAL A 46 -10.58 -6.98 -2.69
N ARG A 47 -11.11 -6.92 -3.91
CA ARG A 47 -12.33 -6.18 -4.27
C ARG A 47 -12.93 -6.67 -5.59
N PRO A 48 -14.26 -6.56 -5.79
CA PRO A 48 -14.88 -6.80 -7.08
C PRO A 48 -14.54 -5.66 -8.06
N VAL A 49 -14.32 -6.04 -9.31
CA VAL A 49 -14.21 -5.15 -10.48
C VAL A 49 -15.08 -5.76 -11.55
N ASP A 50 -16.12 -5.03 -11.97
CA ASP A 50 -17.08 -5.48 -13.00
C ASP A 50 -17.71 -6.87 -12.75
N GLY A 51 -17.89 -7.22 -11.46
CA GLY A 51 -18.45 -8.50 -11.01
C GLY A 51 -17.41 -9.57 -10.70
N ASP A 52 -16.16 -9.40 -11.14
CA ASP A 52 -15.07 -10.34 -10.90
C ASP A 52 -14.22 -9.94 -9.71
N LEU A 53 -13.77 -10.92 -8.93
CA LEU A 53 -12.92 -10.65 -7.78
C LEU A 53 -11.47 -10.40 -8.21
N VAL A 54 -11.01 -9.18 -7.94
CA VAL A 54 -9.61 -8.78 -8.11
C VAL A 54 -8.92 -8.78 -6.76
N GLU A 55 -7.72 -9.31 -6.77
CA GLU A 55 -6.78 -9.49 -5.66
C GLU A 55 -5.46 -8.90 -6.14
N VAL A 56 -4.81 -8.07 -5.32
CA VAL A 56 -3.53 -7.48 -5.64
C VAL A 56 -2.68 -7.54 -4.39
N SER A 57 -1.51 -8.17 -4.48
CA SER A 57 -0.55 -8.20 -3.39
C SER A 57 0.80 -7.66 -3.83
N SER A 58 1.48 -6.96 -2.94
CA SER A 58 2.77 -6.35 -3.22
C SER A 58 3.69 -6.52 -2.02
N ARG A 59 4.99 -6.68 -2.31
CA ARG A 59 6.05 -6.70 -1.31
C ARG A 59 7.12 -5.70 -1.70
N ILE A 60 7.43 -4.80 -0.79
CA ILE A 60 8.47 -3.78 -0.97
C ILE A 60 9.47 -3.91 0.15
N GLU A 61 10.72 -4.13 -0.20
CA GLU A 61 11.81 -4.16 0.77
C GLU A 61 12.62 -2.87 0.69
N CYS A 62 12.63 -2.08 1.76
CA CYS A 62 13.41 -0.86 1.84
C CYS A 62 14.87 -1.17 2.20
N LYS A 63 15.82 -0.59 1.48
CA LYS A 63 17.24 -0.57 1.86
C LYS A 63 17.40 0.38 3.05
N ASN A 64 17.57 -0.20 4.25
CA ASN A 64 17.58 0.50 5.53
C ASN A 64 16.19 1.04 5.91
N ALA A 65 16.13 1.87 6.96
CA ALA A 65 14.92 2.56 7.41
C ALA A 65 14.43 3.67 6.46
N ASN A 66 15.06 3.85 5.30
CA ASN A 66 14.67 4.86 4.32
C ASN A 66 13.62 4.28 3.37
N PRO A 67 12.36 4.76 3.41
CA PRO A 67 11.32 4.23 2.55
C PRO A 67 11.53 4.58 1.08
N PHE A 68 12.49 5.43 0.68
CA PHE A 68 12.67 5.87 -0.71
C PHE A 68 13.66 5.03 -1.53
N THR A 69 14.28 4.02 -0.91
CA THR A 69 15.21 3.13 -1.60
C THR A 69 14.72 1.72 -1.43
N TRP A 70 14.28 1.06 -2.50
CA TRP A 70 13.65 -0.26 -2.40
C TRP A 70 14.21 -1.31 -3.37
N THR A 71 14.01 -2.57 -3.01
CA THR A 71 13.98 -3.76 -3.86
C THR A 71 12.55 -4.31 -3.84
N HIS A 72 12.09 -4.79 -4.99
CA HIS A 72 10.68 -5.04 -5.23
C HIS A 72 10.46 -6.47 -5.71
N ALA A 73 9.34 -7.07 -5.32
CA ALA A 73 8.81 -8.30 -5.90
C ALA A 73 7.27 -8.20 -5.97
N LEU A 74 6.67 -8.43 -7.15
CA LEU A 74 5.23 -8.31 -7.39
C LEU A 74 4.50 -9.63 -7.44
N THR A 75 3.20 -9.56 -7.07
CA THR A 75 2.12 -10.29 -7.74
C THR A 75 1.18 -9.31 -8.39
N ARG A 76 0.82 -9.46 -9.67
CA ARG A 76 -0.02 -10.56 -10.13
C ARG A 76 -0.06 -10.64 -11.67
N VAL A 77 -0.26 -11.83 -12.23
CA VAL A 77 -0.51 -12.17 -13.64
C VAL A 77 -1.34 -13.45 -13.67
N ASP A 78 -2.57 -13.41 -14.18
CA ASP A 78 -3.40 -14.61 -14.42
C ASP A 78 -3.56 -15.56 -13.20
N ASP A 79 -3.76 -15.05 -11.98
CA ASP A 79 -3.62 -15.79 -10.70
C ASP A 79 -2.18 -16.16 -10.28
N ARG A 80 -1.13 -15.46 -10.74
CA ARG A 80 0.28 -15.73 -10.38
C ARG A 80 1.18 -14.53 -10.12
N LEU A 81 2.13 -14.68 -9.20
CA LEU A 81 3.20 -13.73 -8.88
C LEU A 81 4.25 -13.61 -9.98
N HIS A 82 4.54 -12.40 -10.47
CA HIS A 82 5.71 -12.14 -11.33
C HIS A 82 6.69 -11.22 -10.61
N ASP A 83 7.86 -11.77 -10.29
CA ASP A 83 8.93 -11.01 -9.67
C ASP A 83 9.60 -10.10 -10.72
N LEU A 84 9.36 -8.78 -10.63
CA LEU A 84 10.14 -7.81 -11.39
C LEU A 84 11.41 -7.51 -10.60
N GLU A 85 12.42 -8.37 -10.78
CA GLU A 85 13.75 -8.10 -10.25
C GLU A 85 14.22 -6.70 -10.69
N ARG A 86 14.79 -5.96 -9.75
CA ARG A 86 15.31 -4.61 -10.00
C ARG A 86 16.43 -4.66 -11.04
N THR A 87 16.25 -3.99 -12.17
CA THR A 87 17.32 -3.82 -13.14
C THR A 87 18.24 -2.65 -12.77
N PRO A 88 19.52 -2.68 -13.17
CA PRO A 88 20.44 -1.55 -13.02
C PRO A 88 19.96 -0.25 -13.69
N ASP A 89 19.03 -0.33 -14.65
CA ASP A 89 18.55 0.80 -15.47
C ASP A 89 17.26 1.44 -14.93
N MET A 90 16.78 1.01 -13.76
CA MET A 90 15.66 1.67 -13.07
C MET A 90 16.14 3.02 -12.50
N PRO A 91 15.55 4.16 -12.92
CA PRO A 91 15.94 5.49 -12.46
C PRO A 91 15.59 5.73 -10.98
N ASP A 92 15.77 6.97 -10.51
CA ASP A 92 15.32 7.54 -9.22
C ASP A 92 14.07 6.86 -8.61
N PRO A 93 13.88 6.87 -7.27
CA PRO A 93 12.97 5.99 -6.53
C PRO A 93 11.76 5.54 -7.36
N CYS A 94 11.81 4.33 -7.92
CA CYS A 94 10.73 3.84 -8.77
C CYS A 94 9.57 3.31 -7.90
N VAL A 95 8.46 4.02 -7.69
CA VAL A 95 7.36 3.60 -6.79
C VAL A 95 6.45 2.58 -7.49
N PRO A 96 6.32 1.34 -7.01
CA PRO A 96 5.27 0.43 -7.48
C PRO A 96 3.87 0.91 -7.13
N GLY A 97 2.88 0.53 -7.94
CA GLY A 97 1.50 0.98 -7.81
C GLY A 97 0.72 0.55 -6.56
N ARG A 98 1.35 -0.19 -5.63
CA ARG A 98 0.85 -0.47 -4.26
C ARG A 98 1.76 0.05 -3.11
N THR A 99 2.91 0.62 -3.46
CA THR A 99 3.87 1.23 -2.52
C THR A 99 3.46 2.65 -2.12
N GLU A 100 2.48 3.22 -2.83
CA GLU A 100 1.95 4.56 -2.58
C GLU A 100 1.51 4.74 -1.13
N TYR A 101 0.99 3.68 -0.49
CA TYR A 101 0.48 3.76 0.87
C TYR A 101 1.61 3.95 1.89
N ALA A 102 2.76 3.32 1.67
CA ALA A 102 3.93 3.48 2.54
C ALA A 102 4.48 4.91 2.46
N ILE A 103 4.52 5.50 1.26
CA ILE A 103 4.97 6.87 1.04
C ILE A 103 4.00 7.87 1.66
N ALA A 104 2.70 7.65 1.47
CA ALA A 104 1.67 8.47 2.10
C ALA A 104 1.74 8.37 3.63
N THR A 105 1.97 7.18 4.19
CA THR A 105 2.16 6.98 5.63
C THR A 105 3.40 7.71 6.14
N TYR A 106 4.52 7.61 5.41
CA TYR A 106 5.73 8.34 5.77
C TYR A 106 5.51 9.87 5.79
N LEU A 107 4.77 10.41 4.82
CA LEU A 107 4.40 11.82 4.80
C LEU A 107 3.45 12.17 5.94
N ALA A 108 2.49 11.30 6.27
CA ALA A 108 1.57 11.47 7.39
C ALA A 108 2.32 11.60 8.73
N ASP A 109 3.38 10.81 8.92
CA ASP A 109 4.26 10.88 10.09
C ASP A 109 5.20 12.11 10.09
N LYS A 110 5.33 12.81 8.95
CA LYS A 110 6.28 13.93 8.75
C LYS A 110 5.60 15.07 7.99
N PRO A 111 4.70 15.83 8.65
CA PRO A 111 3.90 16.86 7.99
C PRO A 111 4.73 17.99 7.36
N GLU A 112 5.95 18.23 7.85
CA GLU A 112 6.86 19.25 7.31
C GLU A 112 7.71 18.75 6.13
N HIS A 113 7.62 17.47 5.78
CA HIS A 113 8.41 16.90 4.70
C HIS A 113 8.00 17.47 3.34
N ALA A 114 9.00 17.86 2.54
CA ALA A 114 8.78 18.33 1.18
C ALA A 114 8.08 17.27 0.29
N PRO A 115 7.47 17.68 -0.83
CA PRO A 115 6.88 16.74 -1.78
C PRO A 115 7.87 15.65 -2.21
N ILE A 116 7.39 14.42 -2.33
CA ILE A 116 8.19 13.28 -2.79
C ILE A 116 7.88 13.06 -4.26
N ALA A 117 8.86 13.34 -5.12
CA ALA A 117 8.80 13.07 -6.55
C ALA A 117 9.56 11.78 -6.87
N CYS A 118 8.98 10.97 -7.75
CA CYS A 118 9.46 9.65 -8.09
C CYS A 118 9.01 9.26 -9.50
N THR A 119 9.56 8.16 -10.03
CA THR A 119 9.04 7.54 -11.25
C THR A 119 8.17 6.35 -10.83
N MET A 120 7.03 6.11 -11.46
CA MET A 120 6.30 4.85 -11.34
C MET A 120 6.37 4.13 -12.68
N ILE A 121 6.50 2.81 -12.63
CA ILE A 121 6.48 1.97 -13.83
C ILE A 121 5.09 1.32 -13.88
N ASP A 122 4.38 1.51 -14.99
CA ASP A 122 3.21 0.70 -15.31
C ASP A 122 3.70 -0.71 -15.65
N GLU A 123 3.31 -1.67 -14.82
CA GLU A 123 3.86 -3.03 -14.86
C GLU A 123 3.39 -3.83 -16.09
N ILE A 124 2.24 -3.47 -16.66
CA ILE A 124 1.66 -4.15 -17.84
C ILE A 124 2.38 -3.67 -19.10
N THR A 125 2.65 -2.38 -19.19
CA THR A 125 3.15 -1.74 -20.41
C THR A 125 4.65 -1.44 -20.36
N GLY A 126 5.27 -1.50 -19.17
CA GLY A 126 6.61 -0.99 -18.91
C GLY A 126 6.72 0.54 -18.98
N GLY A 127 5.58 1.25 -19.11
CA GLY A 127 5.51 2.69 -19.23
C GLY A 127 6.08 3.40 -18.00
N ARG A 128 6.86 4.46 -18.21
CA ARG A 128 7.42 5.27 -17.12
C ARG A 128 6.59 6.54 -16.93
N HIS A 129 6.19 6.78 -15.69
CA HIS A 129 5.28 7.86 -15.33
C HIS A 129 5.84 8.67 -14.17
N ARG A 130 5.67 9.98 -14.18
CA ARG A 130 6.08 10.83 -13.07
C ARG A 130 5.06 10.74 -11.94
N ALA A 131 5.47 10.31 -10.75
CA ALA A 131 4.63 10.27 -9.57
C ALA A 131 5.04 11.35 -8.55
N VAL A 132 4.05 12.02 -7.96
CA VAL A 132 4.29 13.04 -6.92
C VAL A 132 3.33 12.83 -5.75
N PHE A 133 3.89 12.76 -4.55
CA PHE A 133 3.16 12.71 -3.29
C PHE A 133 3.37 14.02 -2.55
N THR A 134 2.29 14.69 -2.17
CA THR A 134 2.38 16.01 -1.52
C THR A 134 1.22 16.25 -0.59
N TRP A 135 1.48 16.98 0.50
CA TRP A 135 0.44 17.67 1.24
C TRP A 135 -0.19 18.74 0.35
N THR A 136 -1.51 18.77 0.27
CA THR A 136 -2.28 19.81 -0.47
C THR A 136 -3.15 20.65 0.44
N GLY A 137 -3.17 20.33 1.73
CA GLY A 137 -3.90 21.05 2.75
C GLY A 137 -3.74 20.35 4.10
N PRO A 138 -4.28 20.95 5.17
CA PRO A 138 -4.30 20.33 6.49
C PRO A 138 -4.95 18.94 6.41
N GLY A 139 -4.26 17.91 6.89
CA GLY A 139 -4.79 16.55 6.94
C GLY A 139 -5.02 15.90 5.56
N THR A 140 -4.49 16.44 4.46
CA THR A 140 -4.71 15.87 3.12
C THR A 140 -3.41 15.70 2.35
N ILE A 141 -3.10 14.45 2.00
CA ILE A 141 -2.02 14.09 1.08
C ILE A 141 -2.66 13.69 -0.25
N THR A 142 -2.11 14.18 -1.36
CA THR A 142 -2.48 13.71 -2.69
C THR A 142 -1.32 12.98 -3.35
N TRP A 143 -1.68 11.99 -4.13
CA TRP A 143 -0.78 11.30 -5.04
C TRP A 143 -1.24 11.57 -6.48
N THR A 144 -0.34 12.13 -7.28
CA THR A 144 -0.54 12.37 -8.70
C THR A 144 0.39 11.51 -9.56
N LEU A 145 -0.09 11.14 -10.74
CA LEU A 145 0.67 10.44 -11.78
C LEU A 145 0.53 11.22 -13.09
N ASP A 146 1.65 11.66 -13.65
CA ASP A 146 1.73 12.59 -14.78
C ASP A 146 0.84 13.84 -14.58
N GLY A 147 0.77 14.31 -13.33
CA GLY A 147 -0.06 15.46 -12.94
C GLY A 147 -1.54 15.14 -12.72
N ALA A 148 -2.03 13.95 -13.08
CA ALA A 148 -3.39 13.53 -12.82
C ALA A 148 -3.54 12.96 -11.40
N LEU A 149 -4.57 13.39 -10.66
CA LEU A 149 -4.86 12.86 -9.32
C LEU A 149 -5.20 11.36 -9.42
N ARG A 150 -4.46 10.54 -8.68
CA ARG A 150 -4.68 9.10 -8.57
C ARG A 150 -5.34 8.72 -7.26
N ARG A 151 -4.89 9.35 -6.17
CA ARG A 151 -5.39 9.05 -4.83
C ARG A 151 -5.34 10.27 -3.94
N ARG A 152 -6.36 10.40 -3.09
CA ARG A 152 -6.39 11.35 -1.98
C ARG A 152 -6.38 10.57 -0.68
N TYR A 153 -5.51 10.94 0.25
CA TYR A 153 -5.45 10.37 1.59
C TYR A 153 -5.89 11.43 2.59
N THR A 154 -6.80 11.03 3.47
CA THR A 154 -7.19 11.83 4.63
C THR A 154 -6.38 11.36 5.83
N VAL A 155 -5.70 12.30 6.47
CA VAL A 155 -4.84 12.07 7.62
C VAL A 155 -5.45 12.74 8.86
N ALA A 156 -5.59 11.97 9.93
CA ALA A 156 -5.96 12.47 11.25
C ALA A 156 -5.04 11.84 12.29
N SER A 157 -4.56 12.64 13.25
CA SER A 157 -3.63 12.20 14.29
C SER A 157 -2.43 11.42 13.72
N GLU A 158 -1.79 11.98 12.68
CA GLU A 158 -0.62 11.39 12.00
C GLU A 158 -0.88 10.02 11.35
N ARG A 159 -2.14 9.66 11.14
CA ARG A 159 -2.53 8.38 10.53
C ARG A 159 -3.46 8.59 9.36
N ILE A 160 -3.26 7.80 8.30
CA ILE A 160 -4.24 7.72 7.22
C ILE A 160 -5.50 7.06 7.80
N VAL A 161 -6.62 7.79 7.74
CA VAL A 161 -7.94 7.31 8.20
C VAL A 161 -8.86 6.96 7.04
N SER A 162 -8.59 7.52 5.86
CA SER A 162 -9.25 7.10 4.61
C SER A 162 -8.39 7.37 3.39
N SER A 163 -8.65 6.65 2.30
CA SER A 163 -8.06 6.89 0.99
C SER A 163 -9.07 6.74 -0.14
N GLU A 164 -9.14 7.72 -1.03
CA GLU A 164 -10.09 7.77 -2.15
C GLU A 164 -9.38 7.44 -3.47
N GLN A 165 -9.91 6.48 -4.22
CA GLN A 165 -9.42 6.07 -5.54
C GLN A 165 -10.61 5.91 -6.50
N GLY A 166 -10.89 6.94 -7.31
CA GLY A 166 -12.05 6.92 -8.21
C GLY A 166 -13.35 6.87 -7.41
N ALA A 167 -14.19 5.86 -7.68
CA ALA A 167 -15.47 5.63 -6.99
C ALA A 167 -15.35 4.80 -5.70
N LEU A 168 -14.13 4.43 -5.31
CA LEU A 168 -13.87 3.59 -4.15
C LEU A 168 -13.18 4.39 -3.04
N THR A 169 -13.62 4.18 -1.82
CA THR A 169 -13.00 4.77 -0.62
C THR A 169 -12.57 3.65 0.31
N ALA A 170 -11.30 3.58 0.65
CA ALA A 170 -10.83 2.75 1.74
C ALA A 170 -10.95 3.54 3.05
N VAL A 171 -11.47 2.92 4.09
CA VAL A 171 -11.67 3.51 5.42
C VAL A 171 -10.96 2.63 6.43
N LEU A 172 -10.21 3.26 7.33
CA LEU A 172 -9.51 2.55 8.40
C LEU A 172 -10.51 1.78 9.27
N ALA A 173 -10.34 0.46 9.34
CA ALA A 173 -11.08 -0.40 10.26
C ALA A 173 -10.39 -0.40 11.63
N ALA A 174 -11.19 -0.60 12.68
CA ALA A 174 -10.67 -0.59 14.05
C ALA A 174 -9.76 -1.81 14.33
N ASP A 175 -10.16 -2.98 13.84
CA ASP A 175 -9.47 -4.25 14.01
C ASP A 175 -9.85 -5.24 12.89
N GLU A 176 -9.38 -6.49 13.03
CA GLU A 176 -9.68 -7.57 12.09
C GLU A 176 -11.18 -7.93 12.07
N ASP A 177 -11.85 -7.93 13.21
CA ASP A 177 -13.27 -8.31 13.28
C ASP A 177 -14.14 -7.27 12.55
N ASP A 178 -13.86 -5.98 12.77
CA ASP A 178 -14.46 -4.87 12.04
C ASP A 178 -14.17 -4.96 10.54
N LEU A 179 -12.93 -5.28 10.15
CA LEU A 179 -12.57 -5.50 8.75
C LEU A 179 -13.32 -6.67 8.11
N LEU A 180 -13.59 -7.75 8.84
CA LEU A 180 -14.23 -8.93 8.29
C LEU A 180 -15.77 -8.94 8.46
N SER A 181 -16.33 -7.99 9.21
CA SER A 181 -17.78 -7.80 9.31
C SER A 181 -18.39 -7.39 7.97
N ASP A 182 -19.57 -7.93 7.66
CA ASP A 182 -20.43 -7.54 6.53
C ASP A 182 -19.79 -7.60 5.14
N ILE A 183 -18.66 -8.31 5.01
CA ILE A 183 -17.98 -8.53 3.72
C ILE A 183 -18.30 -9.91 3.16
N ALA A 184 -18.33 -10.03 1.83
CA ALA A 184 -18.59 -11.29 1.16
C ALA A 184 -17.62 -12.41 1.60
N PRO A 185 -18.09 -13.65 1.85
CA PRO A 185 -17.24 -14.75 2.32
C PRO A 185 -16.00 -15.01 1.46
N ALA A 186 -16.13 -14.90 0.13
CA ALA A 186 -15.02 -15.08 -0.80
C ALA A 186 -13.87 -14.09 -0.53
N ILE A 187 -14.18 -12.84 -0.18
CA ILE A 187 -13.18 -11.83 0.17
C ILE A 187 -12.58 -12.13 1.54
N ARG A 188 -13.43 -12.46 2.51
CA ARG A 188 -13.03 -12.82 3.87
C ARG A 188 -11.97 -13.92 3.88
N TYR A 189 -12.19 -15.01 3.13
CA TYR A 189 -11.23 -16.12 3.06
C TYR A 189 -9.86 -15.68 2.51
N ARG A 190 -9.86 -14.89 1.44
CA ARG A 190 -8.62 -14.38 0.82
C ARG A 190 -7.82 -13.50 1.79
N VAL A 191 -8.48 -12.63 2.54
CA VAL A 191 -7.85 -11.79 3.56
C VAL A 191 -7.23 -12.63 4.68
N ILE A 192 -7.97 -13.61 5.21
CA ILE A 192 -7.48 -14.49 6.28
C ILE A 192 -6.25 -15.30 5.81
N ASP A 193 -6.27 -15.84 4.60
CA ASP A 193 -5.15 -16.62 4.06
C ASP A 193 -3.90 -15.74 3.92
N PHE A 194 -4.05 -14.53 3.38
CA PHE A 194 -2.95 -13.55 3.31
C PHE A 194 -2.36 -13.25 4.70
N MET A 195 -3.19 -12.98 5.70
CA MET A 195 -2.72 -12.67 7.07
C MET A 195 -1.98 -13.85 7.71
N LYS A 196 -2.47 -15.07 7.51
CA LYS A 196 -1.78 -16.28 8.00
C LYS A 196 -0.42 -16.46 7.35
N ASP A 197 -0.32 -16.22 6.04
CA ASP A 197 0.94 -16.34 5.31
C ASP A 197 1.94 -15.24 5.66
N ALA A 198 1.47 -14.01 5.84
CA ALA A 198 2.32 -12.90 6.30
C ALA A 198 2.92 -13.19 7.69
N ASN A 199 2.11 -13.68 8.63
CA ASN A 199 2.54 -14.00 10.00
C ASN A 199 3.52 -15.19 10.11
N ARG A 200 3.63 -16.03 9.08
CA ARG A 200 4.54 -17.19 9.06
C ARG A 200 5.94 -16.86 8.53
N ARG A 201 6.13 -15.70 7.92
CA ARG A 201 7.39 -15.25 7.30
C ARG A 201 8.26 -14.50 8.31
#